data_AF-A0A850MT90-F1
#
_entry.id   AF-A0A850MT90-F1
#
_cell.length_a   1.000
_cell.length_b   1.000
_cell.length_c   1.000
_cell.angle_alpha   90.00
_cell.angle_beta   90.00
_cell.angle_gamma   90.00
#
_symmetry.space_group_name_H-M   'P 1'
#
loop_
_entity.id
_entity.type
_entity.pdbx_description
1 polymer ?
#
loop_
_entity_poly.entity_id
_entity_poly.type
_entity_poly.pdbx_seq_one_letter_code
_entity_poly.pdbx_strand_id
1 'polypeptide(L)'
;MKAKSIEIHIGKIPREEWKEEPQGPHPMPHLKDLRDWDMRLLKKYPPFYAPFCDMCCLCTYGKCDLTGNARGACGIDLTAQQARIVAIACAIGCACHAAHARHLVHHLIDKFGPNVELEAPDIAVEAPLVRLICGFKPKTVKDLELALDYVEEQITTVLAAAHTGQEGNALDFESKALHLGMCDLLGMEVGDIAQIAAWNFPKGDPEAPLVEIGLGAIDKEKPVILMIG
;
A
#
# COMPACT_ATOMS: atom_id res chain seq x y z
N MET A 1 1.96 -48.88 2.39
CA MET A 1 1.19 -47.62 2.42
C MET A 1 1.75 -46.69 1.35
N LYS A 2 1.00 -46.42 0.28
CA LYS A 2 1.37 -45.40 -0.73
C LYS A 2 0.73 -44.09 -0.28
N ALA A 3 1.52 -43.20 0.32
CA ALA A 3 1.09 -41.83 0.52
C ALA A 3 0.92 -41.20 -0.87
N LYS A 4 -0.32 -41.02 -1.31
CA LYS A 4 -0.62 -40.20 -2.48
C LYS A 4 -0.63 -38.74 -2.02
N SER A 5 0.17 -37.93 -2.72
CA SER A 5 0.14 -36.46 -2.72
C SER A 5 0.22 -35.81 -1.34
N ILE A 6 1.41 -35.85 -0.73
CA ILE A 6 1.80 -34.88 0.29
C ILE A 6 2.46 -33.71 -0.46
N GLU A 7 1.74 -32.60 -0.60
CA GLU A 7 2.35 -31.32 -0.99
C GLU A 7 2.74 -30.56 0.27
N ILE A 8 4.04 -30.37 0.48
CA ILE A 8 4.56 -29.57 1.59
C ILE A 8 4.77 -28.15 1.06
N HIS A 9 3.82 -27.27 1.36
CA HIS A 9 3.95 -25.83 1.10
C HIS A 9 4.62 -25.18 2.32
N ILE A 10 5.94 -25.11 2.34
CA ILE A 10 6.68 -24.36 3.37
C ILE A 10 6.59 -22.88 3.02
N GLY A 11 5.80 -22.12 3.77
CA GLY A 11 5.70 -20.65 3.64
C GLY A 11 4.89 -20.15 2.45
N LYS A 12 4.07 -21.01 1.81
CA LYS A 12 3.16 -20.59 0.73
C LYS A 12 1.72 -20.95 1.08
N ILE A 13 0.84 -19.95 1.06
CA ILE A 13 -0.60 -20.16 1.16
C ILE A 13 -1.02 -20.94 -0.10
N PRO A 14 -1.68 -22.12 0.03
CA PRO A 14 -2.20 -22.84 -1.12
C PRO A 14 -3.13 -21.92 -1.91
N ARG A 15 -2.75 -21.58 -3.15
CA ARG A 15 -3.62 -20.83 -4.07
C ARG A 15 -4.69 -21.79 -4.58
N GLU A 16 -5.80 -21.89 -3.84
CA GLU A 16 -6.97 -22.62 -4.32
C GLU A 16 -7.53 -21.93 -5.58
N GLU A 17 -7.80 -22.68 -6.64
CA GLU A 17 -8.55 -22.15 -7.79
C GLU A 17 -10.00 -21.90 -7.35
N TRP A 18 -10.40 -20.63 -7.26
CA TRP A 18 -11.75 -20.26 -6.87
C TRP A 18 -12.67 -20.22 -8.09
N LYS A 19 -13.65 -21.14 -8.12
CA LYS A 19 -14.61 -21.23 -9.22
C LYS A 19 -15.58 -20.03 -9.29
N GLU A 20 -15.91 -19.44 -8.14
CA GLU A 20 -16.88 -18.34 -8.04
C GLU A 20 -16.24 -16.97 -8.27
N GLU A 21 -14.93 -16.85 -7.99
CA GLU A 21 -14.15 -15.63 -8.15
C GLU A 21 -12.83 -15.95 -8.85
N PRO A 22 -12.84 -16.15 -10.17
CA PRO A 22 -11.62 -16.45 -10.90
C PRO A 22 -10.64 -15.29 -10.76
N GLN A 23 -9.36 -15.63 -10.57
CA GLN A 23 -8.30 -14.63 -10.51
C GLN A 23 -8.26 -13.79 -11.78
N GLY A 24 -8.02 -12.50 -11.61
CA GLY A 24 -7.71 -11.59 -12.71
C GLY A 24 -6.38 -11.95 -13.40
N PRO A 25 -6.05 -11.27 -14.51
CA PRO A 25 -4.87 -11.59 -15.31
C PRO A 25 -3.52 -11.29 -14.62
N HIS A 26 -3.52 -10.47 -13.57
CA HIS A 26 -2.31 -9.98 -12.90
C HIS A 26 -2.41 -10.05 -11.37
N PRO A 27 -2.39 -11.25 -10.75
CA PRO A 27 -2.24 -11.36 -9.31
C PRO A 27 -0.81 -10.96 -8.89
N MET A 28 -0.70 -10.15 -7.85
CA MET A 28 0.53 -9.49 -7.38
C MET A 28 1.25 -8.77 -8.53
N PRO A 29 0.60 -7.79 -9.17
CA PRO A 29 1.15 -7.14 -10.36
C PRO A 29 2.47 -6.44 -10.06
N HIS A 30 3.41 -6.49 -10.99
CA HIS A 30 4.57 -5.60 -11.01
C HIS A 30 4.25 -4.32 -11.77
N LEU A 31 5.12 -3.31 -11.67
CA LEU A 31 4.96 -1.98 -12.27
C LEU A 31 4.53 -1.96 -13.75
N LYS A 32 4.98 -2.95 -14.53
CA LYS A 32 4.68 -2.99 -15.98
C LYS A 32 3.31 -3.59 -16.28
N ASP A 33 2.77 -4.40 -15.38
CA ASP A 33 1.56 -5.19 -15.63
C ASP A 33 0.32 -4.30 -15.75
N LEU A 34 0.27 -3.21 -14.96
CA LEU A 34 -0.86 -2.26 -14.96
C LEU A 34 -0.61 -1.01 -15.83
N ARG A 35 0.60 -0.85 -16.36
CA ARG A 35 1.00 0.35 -17.12
C ARG A 35 0.05 0.65 -18.29
N ASP A 36 -0.43 -0.35 -19.00
CA ASP A 36 -1.35 -0.16 -20.12
C ASP A 36 -2.71 0.39 -19.67
N TRP A 37 -3.16 0.03 -18.47
CA TRP A 37 -4.35 0.60 -17.86
C TRP A 37 -4.10 2.03 -17.39
N ASP A 38 -2.98 2.26 -16.71
CA ASP A 38 -2.56 3.58 -16.22
C ASP A 38 -2.48 4.59 -17.38
N MET A 39 -1.88 4.21 -18.50
CA MET A 39 -1.77 5.08 -19.68
C MET A 39 -3.14 5.43 -20.29
N ARG A 40 -4.14 4.55 -20.17
CA ARG A 40 -5.52 4.88 -20.57
C ARG A 40 -6.13 5.93 -19.65
N LEU A 41 -5.90 5.81 -18.33
CA LEU A 41 -6.35 6.79 -17.35
C LEU A 41 -5.66 8.14 -17.58
N LEU A 42 -4.33 8.15 -17.67
CA LEU A 42 -3.52 9.36 -17.87
C LEU A 42 -3.80 10.04 -19.21
N LYS A 43 -4.20 9.29 -20.24
CA LYS A 43 -4.67 9.89 -21.51
C LYS A 43 -6.00 10.63 -21.33
N LYS A 44 -6.92 10.09 -20.54
CA LYS A 44 -8.24 10.69 -20.30
C LYS A 44 -8.15 11.85 -19.30
N TYR A 45 -7.29 11.70 -18.30
CA TYR A 45 -7.05 12.65 -17.21
C TYR A 45 -5.56 13.04 -17.25
N PRO A 46 -5.17 13.94 -18.18
CA PRO A 46 -3.78 14.32 -18.34
C PRO A 46 -3.25 14.98 -17.06
N PRO A 47 -2.05 14.59 -16.59
CA PRO A 47 -1.39 15.25 -15.47
C PRO A 47 -1.20 16.73 -15.73
N PHE A 48 -1.45 17.55 -14.71
CA PHE A 48 -1.13 18.97 -14.70
C PHE A 48 -0.02 19.23 -13.70
N TYR A 49 1.11 19.75 -14.17
CA TYR A 49 2.27 20.04 -13.35
C TYR A 49 2.31 21.52 -12.99
N ALA A 50 2.17 21.81 -11.69
CA ALA A 50 2.40 23.13 -11.10
C ALA A 50 3.61 23.03 -10.14
N PRO A 51 4.83 23.30 -10.63
CA PRO A 51 6.04 23.12 -9.82
C PRO A 51 6.01 23.98 -8.55
N PHE A 52 6.23 23.35 -7.39
CA PHE A 52 6.53 24.09 -6.16
C PHE A 52 7.95 24.68 -6.17
N CYS A 53 8.85 24.04 -6.91
CA CYS A 53 10.24 24.45 -7.07
C CYS A 53 10.74 24.07 -8.48
N ASP A 54 11.37 25.02 -9.16
CA ASP A 54 11.95 24.83 -10.50
C ASP A 54 13.38 24.27 -10.47
N MET A 55 13.85 23.78 -9.33
CA MET A 55 15.20 23.20 -9.18
C MET A 55 15.15 21.72 -8.83
N CYS A 56 16.16 20.98 -9.29
CA CYS A 56 16.45 19.62 -8.83
C CYS A 56 17.69 19.60 -7.93
N CYS A 57 17.54 19.06 -6.71
CA CYS A 57 18.59 19.00 -5.68
C CYS A 57 18.91 17.55 -5.23
N LEU A 58 18.56 16.54 -6.03
CA LEU A 58 18.58 15.13 -5.59
C LEU A 58 19.94 14.42 -5.69
N CYS A 59 20.99 15.07 -6.19
CA CYS A 59 22.33 14.49 -6.27
C CYS A 59 23.43 15.55 -6.33
N THR A 60 24.69 15.10 -6.32
CA THR A 60 25.89 15.95 -6.35
C THR A 60 26.20 16.59 -7.71
N TYR A 61 25.53 16.19 -8.79
CA TYR A 61 25.58 16.93 -10.06
C TYR A 61 24.78 18.24 -10.01
N GLY A 62 23.79 18.32 -9.10
CA GLY A 62 22.98 19.51 -8.88
C GLY A 62 23.59 20.47 -7.84
N LYS A 63 22.94 21.61 -7.55
CA LYS A 63 21.56 21.98 -7.94
C LYS A 63 21.42 22.30 -9.43
N CYS A 64 20.44 21.68 -10.10
CA CYS A 64 20.10 21.97 -11.50
C CYS A 64 18.92 22.95 -11.56
N ASP A 65 19.05 24.05 -12.30
CA ASP A 65 17.95 24.95 -12.66
C ASP A 65 17.18 24.35 -13.84
N LEU A 66 15.90 24.07 -13.64
CA LEU A 66 15.00 23.46 -14.63
C LEU A 66 13.95 24.45 -15.15
N THR A 67 14.09 25.75 -14.83
CA THR A 67 13.18 26.82 -15.27
C THR A 67 12.92 26.76 -16.77
N GLY A 68 11.66 26.95 -17.18
CA GLY A 68 11.28 26.86 -18.59
C GLY A 68 11.36 25.44 -19.18
N ASN A 69 11.26 24.42 -18.33
CA ASN A 69 11.39 23.00 -18.69
C ASN A 69 12.78 22.65 -19.25
N ALA A 70 13.82 23.31 -18.73
CA ALA A 70 15.21 22.96 -19.00
C ALA A 70 15.56 21.56 -18.45
N ARG A 71 16.68 21.00 -18.92
CA ARG A 71 17.16 19.69 -18.50
C ARG A 71 18.29 19.82 -17.48
N GLY A 72 18.22 19.00 -16.44
CA GLY A 72 19.31 18.85 -15.49
C GLY A 72 20.50 18.11 -16.08
N ALA A 73 21.60 18.04 -15.33
CA ALA A 73 22.83 17.38 -15.75
C ALA A 73 22.65 15.90 -16.13
N CYS A 74 21.68 15.19 -15.53
CA CYS A 74 21.35 13.81 -15.86
C CYS A 74 20.33 13.66 -17.00
N GLY A 75 19.85 14.76 -17.59
CA GLY A 75 18.92 14.77 -18.71
C GLY A 75 17.42 14.85 -18.34
N ILE A 76 17.06 14.75 -17.06
CA ILE A 76 15.67 14.91 -16.60
C ILE A 76 15.20 16.37 -16.81
N ASP A 77 13.98 16.56 -17.32
CA ASP A 77 13.36 17.88 -17.43
C ASP A 77 12.49 18.21 -16.20
N LEU A 78 11.96 19.45 -16.15
CA LEU A 78 11.14 19.90 -15.03
C LEU A 78 9.89 19.04 -14.85
N THR A 79 9.24 18.67 -15.95
CA THR A 79 8.00 17.88 -15.95
C THR A 79 8.22 16.51 -15.34
N ALA A 80 9.22 15.76 -15.83
CA ALA A 80 9.59 14.47 -15.28
C ALA A 80 10.11 14.58 -13.83
N GLN A 81 10.80 15.67 -13.49
CA GLN A 81 11.22 15.94 -12.11
C GLN A 81 10.02 16.13 -11.18
N GLN A 82 8.98 16.86 -11.58
CA GLN A 82 7.77 17.01 -10.76
C GLN A 82 7.06 15.66 -10.57
N ALA A 83 6.86 14.90 -11.65
CA ALA A 83 6.28 13.57 -11.57
C ALA A 83 7.09 12.64 -10.65
N ARG A 84 8.43 12.72 -10.71
CA ARG A 84 9.33 11.98 -9.81
C ARG A 84 9.13 12.33 -8.34
N ILE A 85 8.97 13.62 -8.01
CA ILE A 85 8.69 14.05 -6.63
C ILE A 85 7.33 13.54 -6.16
N VAL A 86 6.31 13.54 -7.02
CA VAL A 86 5.00 12.96 -6.71
C VAL A 86 5.10 11.45 -6.45
N ALA A 87 5.80 10.70 -7.30
CA ALA A 87 6.02 9.27 -7.08
C ALA A 87 6.76 8.99 -5.75
N ILE A 88 7.73 9.82 -5.38
CA ILE A 88 8.39 9.75 -4.05
C ILE A 88 7.40 10.04 -2.92
N ALA A 89 6.54 11.04 -3.07
CA ALA A 89 5.51 11.35 -2.07
C ALA A 89 4.51 10.19 -1.89
N CYS A 90 4.09 9.54 -2.98
CA CYS A 90 3.29 8.33 -2.92
C CYS A 90 4.04 7.18 -2.22
N ALA A 91 5.35 7.03 -2.45
CA ALA A 91 6.16 6.02 -1.78
C ALA A 91 6.24 6.27 -0.26
N ILE A 92 6.35 7.53 0.16
CA ILE A 92 6.33 7.92 1.57
C ILE A 92 4.99 7.54 2.21
N GLY A 93 3.87 7.91 1.57
CA GLY A 93 2.53 7.57 2.08
C GLY A 93 2.31 6.06 2.20
N CYS A 94 2.60 5.33 1.11
CA CYS A 94 2.51 3.87 1.08
C CYS A 94 3.38 3.21 2.15
N ALA A 95 4.61 3.71 2.35
CA ALA A 95 5.51 3.22 3.40
C ALA A 95 4.97 3.47 4.82
N CYS A 96 4.28 4.59 5.07
CA CYS A 96 3.67 4.85 6.37
C CYS A 96 2.62 3.80 6.73
N HIS A 97 1.67 3.53 5.83
CA HIS A 97 0.61 2.55 6.08
C HIS A 97 1.16 1.11 6.09
N ALA A 98 2.10 0.77 5.19
CA ALA A 98 2.74 -0.54 5.19
C ALA A 98 3.54 -0.79 6.47
N ALA A 99 4.33 0.17 6.94
CA ALA A 99 5.10 0.04 8.17
C ALA A 99 4.20 -0.06 9.41
N HIS A 100 3.12 0.73 9.46
CA HIS A 100 2.10 0.61 10.50
C HIS A 100 1.52 -0.80 10.54
N ALA A 101 1.04 -1.28 9.38
CA ALA A 101 0.43 -2.59 9.26
C ALA A 101 1.41 -3.73 9.60
N ARG A 102 2.66 -3.65 9.14
CA ARG A 102 3.73 -4.61 9.47
C ARG A 102 3.99 -4.70 10.96
N HIS A 103 4.17 -3.56 11.62
CA HIS A 103 4.38 -3.53 13.06
C HIS A 103 3.18 -4.11 13.81
N LEU A 104 1.97 -3.71 13.42
CA LEU A 104 0.73 -4.18 14.01
C LEU A 104 0.58 -5.71 13.86
N VAL A 105 0.71 -6.25 12.64
CA VAL A 105 0.59 -7.68 12.37
C VAL A 105 1.60 -8.48 13.21
N HIS A 106 2.86 -8.07 13.26
CA HIS A 106 3.86 -8.73 14.12
C HIS A 106 3.45 -8.69 15.61
N HIS A 107 3.05 -7.51 16.10
CA HIS A 107 2.62 -7.35 17.49
C HIS A 107 1.41 -8.24 17.84
N LEU A 108 0.42 -8.32 16.93
CA LEU A 108 -0.78 -9.11 17.13
C LEU A 108 -0.48 -10.62 17.12
N ILE A 109 0.41 -11.07 16.22
CA ILE A 109 0.88 -12.46 16.19
C ILE A 109 1.59 -12.81 17.51
N ASP A 110 2.49 -11.94 17.99
CA ASP A 110 3.22 -12.17 19.24
C ASP A 110 2.27 -12.23 20.45
N LYS A 111 1.24 -11.38 20.45
CA LYS A 111 0.32 -11.22 21.60
C LYS A 111 -0.82 -12.23 21.62
N PHE A 112 -1.40 -12.54 20.47
CA PHE A 112 -2.63 -13.35 20.34
C PHE A 112 -2.41 -14.65 19.56
N GLY A 113 -1.23 -14.85 18.99
CA GLY A 113 -0.88 -15.99 18.16
C GLY A 113 -1.19 -15.77 16.67
N PRO A 114 -0.61 -16.60 15.79
CA PRO A 114 -0.73 -16.44 14.34
C PRO A 114 -2.12 -16.78 13.78
N ASN A 115 -2.94 -17.50 14.55
CA ASN A 115 -4.19 -18.09 14.08
C ASN A 115 -5.43 -17.26 14.44
N VAL A 116 -5.27 -15.98 14.79
CA VAL A 116 -6.42 -15.07 14.95
C VAL A 116 -7.18 -15.01 13.63
N GLU A 117 -8.44 -15.42 13.65
CA GLU A 117 -9.31 -15.49 12.46
C GLU A 117 -9.75 -14.10 12.02
N LEU A 118 -9.75 -13.86 10.71
CA LEU A 118 -10.18 -12.60 10.09
C LEU A 118 -11.68 -12.57 9.77
N GLU A 119 -12.39 -13.67 10.00
CA GLU A 119 -13.80 -13.79 9.63
C GLU A 119 -14.69 -12.82 10.42
N ALA A 120 -15.60 -12.16 9.71
CA ALA A 120 -16.59 -11.27 10.27
C ALA A 120 -17.99 -11.81 9.92
N PRO A 121 -18.87 -12.02 10.92
CA PRO A 121 -20.26 -12.39 10.66
C PRO A 121 -20.91 -11.38 9.71
N ASP A 122 -21.70 -11.88 8.75
CA ASP A 122 -22.46 -11.09 7.78
C ASP A 122 -21.64 -10.31 6.73
N ILE A 123 -20.32 -10.52 6.65
CA ILE A 123 -19.46 -9.97 5.59
C ILE A 123 -19.08 -11.07 4.60
N ALA A 124 -19.60 -10.98 3.37
CA ALA A 124 -19.32 -11.96 2.32
C ALA A 124 -17.92 -11.83 1.68
N VAL A 125 -17.33 -10.62 1.73
CA VAL A 125 -16.01 -10.31 1.19
C VAL A 125 -15.23 -9.48 2.19
N GLU A 126 -14.45 -10.15 3.03
CA GLU A 126 -13.74 -9.64 4.21
C GLU A 126 -12.43 -8.90 3.90
N ALA A 127 -11.70 -9.31 2.86
CA ALA A 127 -10.43 -8.71 2.43
C ALA A 127 -10.42 -8.49 0.91
N PRO A 128 -11.26 -7.60 0.38
CA PRO A 128 -11.45 -7.42 -1.06
C PRO A 128 -10.16 -7.04 -1.79
N LEU A 129 -9.29 -6.21 -1.22
CA LEU A 129 -8.05 -5.78 -1.87
C LEU A 129 -7.00 -6.89 -1.86
N VAL A 130 -6.82 -7.63 -0.76
CA VAL A 130 -5.94 -8.81 -0.73
C VAL A 130 -6.42 -9.84 -1.75
N ARG A 131 -7.74 -10.10 -1.83
CA ARG A 131 -8.31 -11.04 -2.79
C ARG A 131 -8.10 -10.58 -4.24
N LEU A 132 -8.35 -9.31 -4.53
CA LEU A 132 -8.24 -8.75 -5.87
C LEU A 132 -6.79 -8.61 -6.34
N ILE A 133 -5.94 -8.01 -5.51
CA ILE A 133 -4.56 -7.65 -5.86
C ILE A 133 -3.66 -8.86 -5.68
N CYS A 134 -3.73 -9.56 -4.55
CA CYS A 134 -2.81 -10.65 -4.25
C CYS A 134 -3.29 -12.03 -4.71
N GLY A 135 -4.59 -12.17 -4.99
CA GLY A 135 -5.16 -13.42 -5.49
C GLY A 135 -5.22 -14.53 -4.44
N PHE A 136 -5.26 -14.21 -3.13
CA PHE A 136 -5.50 -15.19 -2.08
C PHE A 136 -6.56 -14.72 -1.06
N LYS A 137 -7.21 -15.65 -0.34
CA LYS A 137 -8.21 -15.37 0.70
C LYS A 137 -7.51 -15.53 2.05
N PRO A 138 -7.17 -14.45 2.74
CA PRO A 138 -6.54 -14.56 4.05
C PRO A 138 -7.56 -15.09 5.06
N LYS A 139 -7.19 -16.11 5.84
CA LYS A 139 -8.05 -16.67 6.90
C LYS A 139 -7.60 -16.19 8.28
N THR A 140 -6.30 -15.99 8.45
CA THR A 140 -5.71 -15.57 9.72
C THR A 140 -4.84 -14.32 9.57
N VAL A 141 -4.55 -13.66 10.69
CA VAL A 141 -3.61 -12.53 10.73
C VAL A 141 -2.24 -12.91 10.13
N LYS A 142 -1.78 -14.16 10.28
CA LYS A 142 -0.52 -14.62 9.68
C LYS A 142 -0.53 -14.60 8.16
N ASP A 143 -1.67 -14.90 7.54
CA ASP A 143 -1.80 -14.91 6.07
C ASP A 143 -1.56 -13.51 5.47
N LEU A 144 -1.79 -12.46 6.24
CA LEU A 144 -1.63 -11.07 5.80
C LEU A 144 -0.16 -10.67 5.58
N GLU A 145 0.80 -11.38 6.18
CA GLU A 145 2.22 -11.12 5.94
C GLU A 145 2.58 -11.23 4.46
N LEU A 146 1.95 -12.16 3.73
CA LEU A 146 2.21 -12.34 2.30
C LEU A 146 1.82 -11.11 1.47
N ALA A 147 0.75 -10.41 1.86
CA ALA A 147 0.34 -9.17 1.21
C ALA A 147 1.31 -8.03 1.55
N LEU A 148 1.79 -7.97 2.79
CA LEU A 148 2.78 -6.96 3.21
C LEU A 148 4.14 -7.16 2.54
N ASP A 149 4.61 -8.41 2.40
CA ASP A 149 5.85 -8.73 1.70
C ASP A 149 5.80 -8.18 0.26
N TYR A 150 4.67 -8.36 -0.42
CA TYR A 150 4.44 -7.80 -1.76
C TYR A 150 4.46 -6.26 -1.74
N VAL A 151 3.73 -5.61 -0.84
CA VAL A 151 3.70 -4.13 -0.73
C VAL A 151 5.10 -3.56 -0.49
N GLU A 152 5.86 -4.15 0.43
CA GLU A 152 7.23 -3.73 0.78
C GLU A 152 8.19 -3.88 -0.42
N GLU A 153 8.05 -4.95 -1.20
CA GLU A 153 8.78 -5.13 -2.46
C GLU A 153 8.44 -4.04 -3.49
N GLN A 154 7.15 -3.72 -3.66
CA GLN A 154 6.71 -2.70 -4.63
C GLN A 154 7.20 -1.29 -4.24
N ILE A 155 7.13 -0.94 -2.95
CA ILE A 155 7.67 0.33 -2.43
C ILE A 155 9.16 0.44 -2.74
N THR A 156 9.93 -0.60 -2.44
CA THR A 156 11.38 -0.64 -2.67
C THR A 156 11.70 -0.49 -4.17
N THR A 157 10.91 -1.14 -5.03
CA THR A 157 11.07 -1.08 -6.49
C THR A 157 10.83 0.34 -7.04
N VAL A 158 9.77 1.02 -6.60
CA VAL A 158 9.49 2.39 -7.06
C VAL A 158 10.50 3.39 -6.51
N LEU A 159 10.89 3.25 -5.24
CA LEU A 159 11.90 4.11 -4.64
C LEU A 159 13.24 3.99 -5.37
N ALA A 160 13.63 2.78 -5.77
CA ALA A 160 14.81 2.56 -6.61
C ALA A 160 14.68 3.29 -7.96
N ALA A 161 13.51 3.23 -8.62
CA ALA A 161 13.26 3.93 -9.88
C ALA A 161 13.25 5.47 -9.76
N ALA A 162 13.09 6.01 -8.54
CA ALA A 162 13.17 7.44 -8.28
C ALA A 162 14.62 7.95 -8.13
N HIS A 163 15.61 7.06 -8.04
CA HIS A 163 17.01 7.47 -7.97
C HIS A 163 17.45 8.24 -9.23
N THR A 164 18.46 9.09 -9.08
CA THR A 164 19.07 9.82 -10.21
C THR A 164 19.58 8.85 -11.29
N GLY A 165 19.25 9.14 -12.55
CA GLY A 165 19.67 8.36 -13.72
C GLY A 165 18.82 7.14 -14.04
N GLN A 166 17.64 7.01 -13.41
CA GLN A 166 16.69 5.91 -13.64
C GLN A 166 15.60 6.34 -14.63
N GLU A 167 14.35 6.43 -14.19
CA GLU A 167 13.24 6.85 -15.03
C GLU A 167 13.35 8.34 -15.42
N GLY A 168 13.00 8.65 -16.66
CA GLY A 168 13.04 10.00 -17.23
C GLY A 168 11.74 10.43 -17.89
N ASN A 169 10.76 9.53 -17.99
CA ASN A 169 9.45 9.83 -18.55
C ASN A 169 8.45 10.20 -17.44
N ALA A 170 7.80 11.35 -17.59
CA ALA A 170 6.84 11.85 -16.61
C ALA A 170 5.63 10.92 -16.44
N LEU A 171 5.04 10.43 -17.53
CA LEU A 171 3.88 9.52 -17.46
C LEU A 171 4.24 8.16 -16.85
N ASP A 172 5.47 7.69 -17.04
CA ASP A 172 5.94 6.48 -16.39
C ASP A 172 6.18 6.69 -14.88
N PHE A 173 6.48 7.91 -14.42
CA PHE A 173 6.44 8.22 -12.99
C PHE A 173 5.01 8.27 -12.45
N GLU A 174 4.06 8.83 -13.21
CA GLU A 174 2.65 8.85 -12.80
C GLU A 174 2.06 7.43 -12.72
N SER A 175 2.40 6.53 -13.65
CA SER A 175 2.02 5.11 -13.55
C SER A 175 2.61 4.45 -12.30
N LYS A 176 3.88 4.75 -11.94
CA LYS A 176 4.46 4.28 -10.67
C LYS A 176 3.75 4.85 -9.44
N ALA A 177 3.29 6.10 -9.51
CA ALA A 177 2.52 6.73 -8.45
C ALA A 177 1.14 6.05 -8.27
N LEU A 178 0.44 5.75 -9.38
CA LEU A 178 -0.81 4.98 -9.38
C LEU A 178 -0.62 3.58 -8.80
N HIS A 179 0.47 2.90 -9.19
CA HIS A 179 0.82 1.58 -8.64
C HIS A 179 1.02 1.60 -7.13
N LEU A 180 1.72 2.61 -6.61
CA LEU A 180 1.88 2.78 -5.17
C LEU A 180 0.57 3.16 -4.48
N GLY A 181 -0.32 3.92 -5.12
CA GLY A 181 -1.66 4.17 -4.59
C GLY A 181 -2.47 2.89 -4.39
N MET A 182 -2.37 1.94 -5.32
CA MET A 182 -2.96 0.61 -5.15
C MET A 182 -2.32 -0.15 -3.98
N CYS A 183 -0.98 -0.13 -3.87
CA CYS A 183 -0.27 -0.79 -2.77
C CYS A 183 -0.57 -0.14 -1.41
N ASP A 184 -0.80 1.17 -1.38
CA ASP A 184 -1.18 1.94 -0.20
C ASP A 184 -2.53 1.49 0.35
N LEU A 185 -3.53 1.37 -0.53
CA LEU A 185 -4.85 0.83 -0.17
C LEU A 185 -4.74 -0.60 0.38
N LEU A 186 -3.88 -1.44 -0.20
CA LEU A 186 -3.64 -2.79 0.27
C LEU A 186 -2.99 -2.82 1.67
N GLY A 187 -2.00 -1.96 1.92
CA GLY A 187 -1.37 -1.82 3.24
C GLY A 187 -2.37 -1.35 4.31
N MET A 188 -3.25 -0.41 3.96
CA MET A 188 -4.33 0.04 4.85
C MET A 188 -5.33 -1.08 5.17
N GLU A 189 -5.79 -1.83 4.16
CA GLU A 189 -6.69 -2.97 4.39
C GLU A 189 -6.06 -3.99 5.33
N VAL A 190 -4.80 -4.38 5.10
CA VAL A 190 -4.09 -5.35 5.96
C VAL A 190 -4.01 -4.87 7.40
N GLY A 191 -3.60 -3.61 7.63
CA GLY A 191 -3.51 -3.05 8.97
C GLY A 191 -4.86 -3.06 9.68
N ASP A 192 -5.90 -2.60 8.99
CA ASP A 192 -7.22 -2.41 9.60
C ASP A 192 -7.92 -3.74 9.92
N ILE A 193 -7.94 -4.70 8.99
CA ILE A 193 -8.57 -6.00 9.25
C ILE A 193 -7.83 -6.79 10.34
N ALA A 194 -6.51 -6.62 10.46
CA ALA A 194 -5.73 -7.28 11.51
C ALA A 194 -6.12 -6.78 12.91
N GLN A 195 -6.18 -5.46 13.12
CA GLN A 195 -6.62 -4.91 14.41
C GLN A 195 -8.10 -5.19 14.70
N ILE A 196 -8.97 -5.12 13.68
CA ILE A 196 -10.39 -5.40 13.85
C ILE A 196 -10.60 -6.83 14.36
N ALA A 197 -9.90 -7.79 13.75
CA ALA A 197 -9.92 -9.18 14.17
C ALA A 197 -9.37 -9.37 15.58
N ALA A 198 -8.14 -8.92 15.84
CA ALA A 198 -7.42 -9.26 17.06
C ALA A 198 -7.86 -8.47 18.31
N TRP A 199 -8.25 -7.21 18.16
CA TRP A 199 -8.74 -6.37 19.27
C TRP A 199 -10.25 -6.36 19.39
N ASN A 200 -10.95 -7.13 18.55
CA ASN A 200 -12.40 -7.23 18.53
C ASN A 200 -13.09 -5.86 18.38
N PHE A 201 -12.63 -5.06 17.41
CA PHE A 201 -13.33 -3.84 17.03
C PHE A 201 -14.68 -4.16 16.37
N PRO A 202 -15.60 -3.17 16.27
CA PRO A 202 -16.87 -3.36 15.58
C PRO A 202 -16.66 -3.86 14.13
N LYS A 203 -17.42 -4.88 13.73
CA LYS A 203 -17.31 -5.55 12.43
C LYS A 203 -18.56 -5.29 11.60
N GLY A 204 -18.51 -4.31 10.71
CA GLY A 204 -19.68 -3.93 9.89
C GLY A 204 -20.92 -3.55 10.73
N ASP A 205 -20.72 -3.10 11.97
CA ASP A 205 -21.79 -2.87 12.94
C ASP A 205 -22.47 -1.51 12.67
N PRO A 206 -23.75 -1.49 12.25
CA PRO A 206 -24.48 -0.25 12.03
C PRO A 206 -24.75 0.52 13.34
N GLU A 207 -24.66 -0.16 14.50
CA GLU A 207 -24.91 0.40 15.83
C GLU A 207 -23.61 0.59 16.63
N ALA A 208 -22.47 0.77 15.94
CA ALA A 208 -21.19 1.05 16.58
C ALA A 208 -21.32 2.23 17.59
N PRO A 209 -20.72 2.12 18.79
CA PRO A 209 -21.01 3.04 19.88
C PRO A 209 -20.55 4.47 19.58
N LEU A 210 -21.34 5.45 20.02
CA LEU A 210 -20.96 6.86 19.97
C LEU A 210 -19.83 7.15 20.97
N VAL A 211 -18.83 7.90 20.53
CA VAL A 211 -17.71 8.38 21.35
C VAL A 211 -17.74 9.92 21.40
N GLU A 212 -17.55 10.49 22.58
CA GLU A 212 -17.45 11.95 22.74
C GLU A 212 -16.15 12.48 22.13
N ILE A 213 -16.23 13.61 21.42
CA ILE A 213 -15.08 14.23 20.75
C ILE A 213 -15.03 15.73 21.03
N GLY A 214 -13.81 16.25 21.18
CA GLY A 214 -13.52 17.67 21.38
C GLY A 214 -13.12 18.02 22.81
N LEU A 215 -12.49 19.19 22.97
CA LEU A 215 -11.93 19.63 24.26
C LEU A 215 -12.98 19.76 25.38
N GLY A 216 -14.26 19.91 25.03
CA GLY A 216 -15.36 19.99 25.99
C GLY A 216 -15.70 18.66 26.68
N ALA A 217 -15.29 17.52 26.10
CA ALA A 217 -15.50 16.19 26.69
C ALA A 217 -14.50 15.87 27.84
N ILE A 218 -13.47 16.70 28.02
CA ILE A 218 -12.42 16.46 29.02
C ILE A 218 -12.88 16.95 30.39
N ASP A 219 -12.94 16.00 31.35
CA ASP A 219 -13.16 16.29 32.76
C ASP A 219 -11.87 16.81 33.43
N LYS A 220 -11.84 18.11 33.72
CA LYS A 220 -10.66 18.80 34.29
C LYS A 220 -10.35 18.40 35.73
N GLU A 221 -11.28 17.76 36.42
CA GLU A 221 -11.09 17.30 37.81
C GLU A 221 -10.36 15.95 37.88
N LYS A 222 -10.14 15.28 36.75
CA LYS A 222 -9.46 13.98 36.67
C LYS A 222 -8.06 14.11 36.05
N PRO A 223 -7.10 13.26 36.44
CA PRO A 223 -5.84 13.12 35.69
C PRO A 223 -6.10 12.70 34.24
N VAL A 224 -5.41 13.34 33.30
CA VAL A 224 -5.55 13.10 31.86
C VAL A 224 -4.29 12.42 31.32
N ILE A 225 -4.47 11.29 30.63
CA ILE A 225 -3.41 10.62 29.85
C ILE A 225 -3.70 10.91 28.37
N LEU A 226 -2.77 11.61 27.71
CA LEU A 226 -2.88 11.97 26.29
C LEU A 226 -2.05 11.02 25.43
N MET A 227 -2.70 10.38 24.46
CA MET A 227 -2.08 9.51 23.47
C MET A 227 -2.15 10.20 22.10
N ILE A 228 -0.99 10.49 21.48
CA ILE A 228 -0.88 11.06 20.14
C ILE A 228 -0.03 10.10 19.31
N GLY A 229 -0.54 9.71 18.14
CA GLY A 229 0.11 8.80 17.20
C GLY A 229 -0.60 8.80 15.86
#